data_AF-A0A7D9LDS2-F1
#
_entry.id   AF-A0A7D9LDS2-F1
#
_cell.length_a   1.000
_cell.length_b   1.000
_cell.length_c   1.000
_cell.angle_alpha   90.00
_cell.angle_beta   90.00
_cell.angle_gamma   90.00
#
_symmetry.space_group_name_H-M   'P 1'
#
loop_
_entity.id
_entity.type
_entity.pdbx_description
1 polymer ?
#
loop_
_entity_poly.entity_id
_entity_poly.type
_entity_poly.pdbx_seq_one_letter_code
_entity_poly.pdbx_strand_id
1 'polypeptide(L)'
;MNHLGVSVSPNSVIKTLDCVGEDFENNRVAWNSKIITHLKEELELTSQIEQLNNEKNDLQEKLGTPGLGNDNKELNKELKRVCDDYNKEEGKLISQRGGHPPTYCAVIDNFDLRIEAADMTSDNQTKDIHCILKDFIVLVSRVFLEHFSKFQNTFKDVVPQHIQPKYSNEMSKRSKKENMGIIFKNENKGEDMIDIARYLHNLVPSVGEEKNEKFRRMPVVGDQLTIERGVEAKFSVSNAYTPRR
;
A
#
# COMPACT_ATOMS: atom_id res chain seq x y z
N MET A 1 -0.71 11.61 -45.39
CA MET A 1 -1.19 11.18 -44.06
C MET A 1 -1.67 9.76 -44.21
N ASN A 2 -0.86 8.77 -43.84
CA ASN A 2 -1.24 7.36 -43.88
C ASN A 2 -1.32 6.85 -42.45
N HIS A 3 -2.51 6.89 -41.86
CA HIS A 3 -2.77 6.18 -40.61
C HIS A 3 -3.11 4.73 -40.98
N LEU A 4 -2.13 3.83 -40.84
CA LEU A 4 -2.37 2.39 -40.92
C LEU A 4 -3.13 1.97 -39.65
N GLY A 5 -4.45 1.82 -39.75
CA GLY A 5 -5.26 1.24 -38.69
C GLY A 5 -5.24 -0.28 -38.81
N VAL A 6 -4.61 -0.96 -37.86
CA VAL A 6 -4.73 -2.42 -37.73
C VAL A 6 -5.89 -2.70 -36.78
N SER A 7 -7.03 -3.17 -37.31
CA SER A 7 -8.12 -3.73 -36.50
C SER A 7 -7.91 -5.24 -36.36
N VAL A 8 -7.60 -5.70 -35.15
CA VAL A 8 -7.57 -7.14 -34.84
C VAL A 8 -8.89 -7.54 -34.19
N SER A 9 -9.46 -8.67 -34.60
CA SER A 9 -10.73 -9.13 -34.03
C SER A 9 -10.54 -9.55 -32.55
N PRO A 10 -11.54 -9.38 -31.68
CA PRO A 10 -11.45 -9.77 -30.27
C PRO A 10 -11.01 -11.23 -30.06
N ASN A 11 -11.40 -12.13 -30.97
CA ASN A 11 -11.04 -13.54 -30.93
C ASN A 11 -9.54 -13.79 -31.18
N SER A 12 -8.86 -12.91 -31.92
CA SER A 12 -7.41 -12.98 -32.11
C SER A 12 -6.66 -12.49 -30.88
N VAL A 13 -7.16 -11.45 -30.21
CA VAL A 13 -6.54 -10.91 -28.99
C VAL A 13 -6.62 -11.95 -27.86
N ILE A 14 -7.79 -12.57 -27.67
CA ILE A 14 -8.00 -13.60 -26.64
C ILE A 14 -7.08 -14.81 -26.88
N LYS A 15 -7.00 -15.33 -28.12
CA LYS A 15 -6.08 -16.43 -28.45
C LYS A 15 -4.61 -16.07 -28.23
N THR A 16 -4.24 -14.82 -28.50
CA THR A 16 -2.85 -14.36 -28.28
C THR A 16 -2.56 -14.26 -26.77
N LEU A 17 -3.52 -13.81 -25.97
CA LEU A 17 -3.45 -13.79 -24.50
C LEU A 17 -3.35 -15.20 -23.92
N ASP A 18 -4.11 -16.15 -24.44
CA ASP A 18 -4.05 -17.55 -24.02
C ASP A 18 -2.66 -18.15 -24.31
N CYS A 19 -2.10 -17.90 -25.51
CA CYS A 19 -0.73 -18.32 -25.86
C CYS A 19 0.37 -17.66 -25.00
N VAL A 20 0.15 -16.45 -24.49
CA VAL A 20 1.09 -15.78 -23.56
C VAL A 20 1.04 -16.41 -22.17
N GLY A 21 -0.09 -17.02 -21.80
CA GLY A 21 -0.30 -17.66 -20.49
C GLY A 21 0.12 -19.12 -20.38
N GLU A 22 0.23 -19.86 -21.50
CA GLU A 22 0.41 -21.33 -21.51
C GLU A 22 1.64 -21.83 -20.70
N ASP A 23 2.75 -21.09 -20.75
CA ASP A 23 3.99 -21.48 -20.04
C ASP A 23 4.23 -20.69 -18.73
N PHE A 24 3.44 -19.66 -18.48
CA PHE A 24 3.66 -18.78 -17.32
C PHE A 24 3.47 -19.55 -16.00
N GLU A 25 2.44 -20.37 -15.94
CA GLU A 25 2.09 -21.11 -14.72
C GLU A 25 3.14 -22.18 -14.39
N ASN A 26 3.65 -22.88 -15.40
CA ASN A 26 4.72 -23.86 -15.25
C ASN A 26 6.03 -23.22 -14.78
N ASN A 27 6.39 -22.07 -15.36
CA ASN A 27 7.56 -21.30 -14.94
C ASN A 27 7.42 -20.76 -13.52
N ARG A 28 6.22 -20.29 -13.15
CA ARG A 28 5.91 -19.82 -11.79
C ARG A 28 6.02 -20.95 -10.77
N VAL A 29 5.47 -22.12 -11.06
CA VAL A 29 5.53 -23.30 -10.18
C VAL A 29 6.97 -23.79 -10.03
N ALA A 30 7.75 -23.84 -11.12
CA ALA A 30 9.15 -24.22 -11.08
C ALA A 30 10.00 -23.21 -10.28
N TRP A 31 9.74 -21.91 -10.44
CA TRP A 31 10.40 -20.84 -9.68
C TRP A 31 10.05 -20.90 -8.19
N ASN A 32 8.77 -21.04 -7.84
CA ASN A 32 8.31 -21.21 -6.46
C ASN A 32 8.96 -22.42 -5.80
N SER A 33 9.04 -23.55 -6.51
CA SER A 33 9.68 -24.77 -6.00
C SER A 33 11.17 -24.54 -5.68
N LYS A 34 11.90 -23.86 -6.58
CA LYS A 34 13.31 -23.51 -6.34
C LYS A 34 13.50 -22.62 -5.11
N ILE A 35 12.63 -21.62 -4.93
CA ILE A 35 12.68 -20.72 -3.78
C ILE A 35 12.41 -21.48 -2.48
N ILE A 36 11.38 -22.32 -2.46
CA ILE A 36 11.03 -23.10 -1.27
C ILE A 36 12.19 -24.03 -0.88
N THR A 37 12.83 -24.69 -1.84
CA THR A 37 14.01 -25.54 -1.58
C THR A 37 15.16 -24.71 -1.02
N HIS A 38 15.48 -23.57 -1.62
CA HIS A 38 16.54 -22.70 -1.15
C HIS A 38 16.31 -22.19 0.28
N LEU A 39 15.08 -21.77 0.59
CA LEU A 39 14.71 -21.31 1.93
C LEU A 39 14.78 -22.43 2.98
N LYS A 40 14.45 -23.67 2.61
CA LYS A 40 14.59 -24.83 3.50
C LYS A 40 16.05 -25.14 3.80
N GLU A 41 16.90 -25.12 2.77
CA GLU A 41 18.34 -25.34 2.93
C GLU A 41 18.98 -24.26 3.81
N GLU A 42 18.63 -22.98 3.63
CA GLU A 42 19.14 -21.91 4.49
C GLU A 42 18.67 -22.10 5.94
N LEU A 43 17.41 -22.49 6.15
CA LEU A 43 16.88 -22.74 7.48
C LEU A 43 17.63 -23.90 8.19
N GLU A 44 17.88 -25.00 7.49
CA GLU A 44 18.65 -26.14 8.02
C GLU A 44 20.07 -25.73 8.40
N LEU A 45 20.75 -24.95 7.55
CA LEU A 45 22.10 -24.46 7.84
C LEU A 45 22.12 -23.52 9.06
N THR A 46 21.13 -22.63 9.20
CA THR A 46 21.05 -21.77 10.39
C THR A 46 20.87 -22.57 11.68
N SER A 47 20.05 -23.62 11.65
CA SER A 47 19.84 -24.50 12.81
C SER A 47 21.11 -25.27 13.18
N GLN A 48 21.86 -25.77 12.19
CA GLN A 48 23.14 -26.45 12.41
C GLN A 48 24.20 -25.52 13.00
N ILE A 49 24.30 -24.28 12.51
CA ILE A 49 25.23 -23.27 13.04
C ILE A 49 24.89 -22.94 14.50
N GLU A 50 23.60 -22.82 14.83
CA GLU A 50 23.15 -22.57 16.20
C GLU A 50 23.52 -23.73 17.14
N GLN A 51 23.32 -24.98 16.71
CA GLN A 51 23.73 -26.17 17.46
C GLN A 51 25.24 -26.20 17.72
N LEU A 52 26.05 -25.96 16.69
CA LEU A 52 27.52 -25.93 16.80
C LEU A 52 27.99 -24.79 17.71
N ASN A 53 27.31 -23.64 17.68
CA ASN A 53 27.64 -22.51 18.56
C ASN A 53 27.33 -22.83 20.04
N ASN A 54 26.21 -23.51 20.30
CA ASN A 54 25.87 -23.97 21.66
C ASN A 54 26.89 -25.01 22.16
N GLU A 55 27.24 -26.00 21.33
CA GLU A 55 28.24 -27.01 21.68
C GLU A 55 29.63 -26.39 21.94
N LYS A 56 30.02 -25.40 21.12
CA LYS A 56 31.25 -24.61 21.33
C LYS A 56 31.24 -23.89 22.68
N ASN A 57 30.12 -23.27 23.06
CA ASN A 57 30.00 -22.55 24.33
C ASN A 57 30.09 -23.53 25.52
N ASP A 58 29.42 -24.67 25.45
CA ASP A 58 29.47 -25.72 26.49
C ASP A 58 30.89 -26.26 26.70
N LEU A 59 31.64 -26.47 25.61
CA LEU A 59 33.03 -26.92 25.67
C LEU A 59 33.96 -25.84 26.25
N GLN A 60 33.72 -24.57 25.93
CA GLN A 60 34.46 -23.44 26.52
C GLN A 60 34.19 -23.31 28.02
N GLU A 61 32.96 -23.52 28.47
CA GLU A 61 32.60 -23.50 29.89
C GLU A 61 33.31 -24.63 30.66
N LYS A 62 33.35 -25.85 30.10
CA LYS A 62 34.09 -26.99 30.66
C LYS A 62 35.61 -26.76 30.75
N LEU A 63 36.18 -25.96 29.85
CA LEU A 63 37.58 -25.55 29.89
C LEU A 63 37.85 -24.47 30.96
N GLY A 64 36.86 -23.63 31.27
CA GLY A 64 36.94 -22.57 32.28
C GLY A 64 36.85 -23.07 33.73
N THR A 65 36.43 -24.31 33.96
CA THR A 65 36.34 -24.89 35.32
C THR A 65 37.72 -25.00 36.00
N PRO A 66 37.90 -24.46 37.22
CA PRO A 66 39.19 -24.49 37.91
C PRO A 66 39.61 -25.93 38.22
N GLY A 67 40.76 -26.36 37.72
CA GLY A 67 41.35 -27.69 37.99
C GLY A 67 41.47 -28.63 36.77
N LEU A 68 40.83 -28.31 35.64
CA LEU A 68 40.92 -29.03 34.36
C LEU A 68 41.58 -28.22 33.23
N GLY A 69 41.89 -26.95 33.51
CA GLY A 69 42.37 -25.96 32.55
C GLY A 69 43.77 -26.30 32.01
N ASN A 70 43.87 -26.28 30.67
CA ASN A 70 45.06 -26.46 29.82
C ASN A 70 45.59 -27.87 29.56
N ASP A 71 45.43 -28.83 30.48
CA ASP A 71 46.07 -30.16 30.31
C ASP A 71 45.19 -31.20 29.59
N ASN A 72 43.89 -30.93 29.41
CA ASN A 72 42.98 -31.85 28.75
C ASN A 72 43.09 -31.76 27.21
N LYS A 73 44.13 -32.42 26.66
CA LYS A 73 44.42 -32.49 25.21
C LYS A 73 43.24 -32.99 24.37
N GLU A 74 42.39 -33.83 24.94
CA GLU A 74 41.24 -34.42 24.24
C GLU A 74 40.13 -33.37 24.04
N LEU A 75 39.80 -32.63 25.11
CA LEU A 75 38.80 -31.57 25.07
C LEU A 75 39.23 -30.41 24.14
N ASN A 76 40.51 -30.06 24.14
CA ASN A 76 41.07 -29.06 23.22
C ASN A 76 41.03 -29.53 21.75
N LYS A 77 41.19 -30.82 21.49
CA LYS A 77 41.09 -31.40 20.14
C LYS A 77 39.64 -31.38 19.65
N GLU A 78 38.69 -31.63 20.54
CA GLU A 78 37.25 -31.59 20.25
C GLU A 78 36.78 -30.16 19.98
N LEU A 79 37.16 -29.19 20.82
CA LEU A 79 36.86 -27.77 20.59
C LEU A 79 37.39 -27.27 19.24
N LYS A 80 38.59 -27.73 18.83
CA LYS A 80 39.16 -27.38 17.53
C LYS A 80 38.32 -27.93 16.37
N ARG A 81 37.85 -29.17 16.46
CA ARG A 81 36.95 -29.78 15.45
C ARG A 81 35.64 -29.01 15.33
N VAL A 82 34.98 -28.71 16.45
CA VAL A 82 33.72 -27.95 16.46
C VAL A 82 33.91 -26.54 15.87
N CYS A 83 35.03 -25.88 16.16
CA CYS A 83 35.35 -24.59 15.53
C CYS A 83 35.56 -24.72 14.01
N ASP A 84 36.25 -25.76 13.55
CA ASP A 84 36.49 -26.00 12.12
C ASP A 84 35.16 -26.28 11.38
N ASP A 85 34.26 -27.07 11.97
CA ASP A 85 32.94 -27.37 11.42
C ASP A 85 32.02 -26.13 11.42
N TYR A 86 32.04 -25.33 12.49
CA TYR A 86 31.33 -24.04 12.55
C TYR A 86 31.76 -23.12 11.41
N ASN A 87 33.07 -22.91 11.23
CA ASN A 87 33.60 -22.03 10.19
C ASN A 87 33.24 -22.51 8.78
N LYS A 88 33.16 -23.83 8.59
CA LYS A 88 32.79 -24.46 7.32
C LYS A 88 31.31 -24.23 7.00
N GLU A 89 30.41 -24.46 7.95
CA GLU A 89 28.97 -24.24 7.73
C GLU A 89 28.63 -22.75 7.63
N GLU A 90 29.27 -21.89 8.44
CA GLU A 90 29.17 -20.43 8.34
C GLU A 90 29.65 -19.92 6.97
N GLY A 91 30.75 -20.46 6.45
CA GLY A 91 31.25 -20.17 5.10
C GLY A 91 30.26 -20.54 3.99
N LYS A 92 29.59 -21.70 4.11
CA LYS A 92 28.52 -22.09 3.16
C LYS A 92 27.35 -21.12 3.20
N LEU A 93 26.90 -20.73 4.40
CA LEU A 93 25.78 -19.82 4.58
C LEU A 93 26.08 -18.42 4.02
N ILE A 94 27.30 -17.92 4.23
CA ILE A 94 27.77 -16.66 3.63
C ILE A 94 27.81 -16.76 2.10
N SER A 95 28.29 -17.88 1.55
CA SER A 95 28.33 -18.08 0.10
C SER A 95 26.94 -18.14 -0.54
N GLN A 96 25.97 -18.74 0.14
CA GLN A 96 24.56 -18.74 -0.27
C GLN A 96 23.96 -17.33 -0.24
N ARG A 97 24.25 -16.54 0.80
CA ARG A 97 23.79 -15.15 0.91
C ARG A 97 24.46 -14.20 -0.09
N GLY A 98 25.71 -14.49 -0.49
CA GLY A 98 26.44 -13.72 -1.51
C GLY A 98 25.78 -13.81 -2.89
N GLY A 99 25.17 -14.95 -3.21
CA GLY A 99 24.24 -15.10 -4.32
C GLY A 99 22.90 -14.47 -3.94
N HIS A 100 22.79 -13.15 -4.05
CA HIS A 100 21.60 -12.41 -3.64
C HIS A 100 20.35 -13.09 -4.24
N PRO A 101 19.34 -13.46 -3.42
CA PRO A 101 18.05 -13.82 -4.00
C PRO A 101 17.57 -12.63 -4.83
N PRO A 102 16.87 -12.86 -5.96
CA PRO A 102 16.36 -11.78 -6.79
C PRO A 102 15.64 -10.79 -5.89
N THR A 103 16.11 -9.53 -5.92
CA THR A 103 15.51 -8.40 -5.23
C THR A 103 14.00 -8.51 -5.29
N TYR A 104 13.35 -8.56 -4.14
CA TYR A 104 11.89 -8.66 -4.06
C TYR A 104 11.28 -7.41 -4.73
N CYS A 105 10.67 -7.62 -5.89
CA CYS A 105 9.82 -6.64 -6.53
C CYS A 105 8.38 -6.95 -6.09
N ALA A 106 7.86 -6.15 -5.16
CA ALA A 106 6.44 -6.18 -4.86
C ALA A 106 5.71 -5.49 -6.02
N VAL A 107 5.21 -6.28 -6.98
CA VAL A 107 4.31 -5.80 -8.03
C VAL A 107 2.90 -5.89 -7.48
N ILE A 108 2.35 -4.74 -7.11
CA ILE A 108 1.00 -4.64 -6.56
C ILE A 108 0.08 -4.25 -7.71
N ASP A 109 -0.52 -5.27 -8.35
CA ASP A 109 -1.57 -5.07 -9.33
C ASP A 109 -2.90 -4.80 -8.58
N ASN A 110 -3.65 -3.78 -9.02
CA ASN A 110 -4.96 -3.34 -8.50
C ASN A 110 -5.01 -2.54 -7.20
N PHE A 111 -4.30 -1.41 -7.11
CA PHE A 111 -4.80 -0.29 -6.31
C PHE A 111 -5.61 0.66 -7.20
N ASP A 112 -6.94 0.60 -7.09
CA ASP A 112 -7.84 1.55 -7.76
C ASP A 112 -7.69 2.94 -7.12
N LEU A 113 -6.80 3.76 -7.70
CA LEU A 113 -6.69 5.18 -7.41
C LEU A 113 -7.76 5.92 -8.23
N ARG A 114 -8.87 6.28 -7.60
CA ARG A 114 -9.83 7.23 -8.19
C ARG A 114 -9.22 8.63 -8.16
N ILE A 115 -8.73 9.09 -9.30
CA ILE A 115 -8.22 10.44 -9.51
C ILE A 115 -9.35 11.27 -10.14
N GLU A 116 -9.80 12.35 -9.49
CA GLU A 116 -10.76 13.27 -10.09
C GLU A 116 -10.06 14.24 -11.04
N ALA A 117 -10.75 14.75 -12.06
CA ALA A 117 -10.17 15.68 -13.03
C ALA A 117 -9.65 16.99 -12.39
N ALA A 118 -10.15 17.33 -11.19
CA ALA A 118 -9.66 18.47 -10.40
C ALA A 118 -8.25 18.25 -9.82
N ASP A 119 -7.86 16.99 -9.63
CA ASP A 119 -6.57 16.58 -9.04
C ASP A 119 -5.46 16.51 -10.11
N MET A 120 -5.82 16.60 -11.39
CA MET A 120 -4.89 16.51 -12.53
C MET A 120 -4.15 17.82 -12.87
N THR A 121 -4.24 18.87 -12.04
CA THR A 121 -3.45 20.10 -12.26
C THR A 121 -1.97 19.86 -11.95
N SER A 122 -1.05 20.46 -12.71
CA SER A 122 0.41 20.20 -12.62
C SER A 122 0.96 20.33 -11.21
N ASP A 123 0.42 21.27 -10.44
CA ASP A 123 0.91 21.62 -9.10
C ASP A 123 0.36 20.67 -8.02
N ASN A 124 -0.78 20.02 -8.28
CA ASN A 124 -1.41 19.04 -7.39
C ASN A 124 -0.88 17.62 -7.66
N GLN A 125 -0.63 17.25 -8.92
CA GLN A 125 -0.12 15.92 -9.29
C GLN A 125 1.15 15.53 -8.54
N THR A 126 2.12 16.45 -8.39
CA THR A 126 3.37 16.12 -7.68
C THR A 126 3.16 15.94 -6.18
N LYS A 127 2.24 16.70 -5.57
CA LYS A 127 1.99 16.63 -4.13
C LYS A 127 1.14 15.42 -3.76
N ASP A 128 0.13 15.12 -4.56
CA ASP A 128 -0.79 14.02 -4.28
C ASP A 128 -0.09 12.66 -4.43
N ILE A 129 0.74 12.47 -5.47
CA ILE A 129 1.55 11.26 -5.62
C ILE A 129 2.50 11.07 -4.43
N HIS A 130 3.16 12.14 -3.97
CA HIS A 130 4.05 12.06 -2.81
C HIS A 130 3.31 11.73 -1.52
N CYS A 131 2.12 12.30 -1.29
CA CYS A 131 1.29 11.98 -0.13
C CYS A 131 0.82 10.52 -0.15
N ILE A 132 0.37 10.04 -1.30
CA ILE A 132 -0.08 8.66 -1.51
C ILE A 132 1.07 7.69 -1.25
N LEU A 133 2.25 7.93 -1.83
CA LEU A 133 3.41 7.07 -1.62
C LEU A 133 3.82 7.01 -0.15
N LYS A 134 3.74 8.13 0.57
CA LYS A 134 4.07 8.19 2.01
C LYS A 134 3.11 7.33 2.83
N ASP A 135 1.81 7.42 2.58
CA ASP A 135 0.80 6.62 3.26
C ASP A 135 0.91 5.14 2.90
N PHE A 136 1.24 4.85 1.64
CA PHE A 136 1.44 3.50 1.14
C PHE A 136 2.62 2.78 1.79
N ILE A 137 3.74 3.47 1.98
CA ILE A 137 4.91 2.94 2.69
C ILE A 137 4.49 2.46 4.09
N VAL A 138 3.70 3.25 4.81
CA VAL A 138 3.21 2.88 6.15
C VAL A 138 2.34 1.61 6.11
N LEU A 139 1.46 1.48 5.12
CA LEU A 139 0.61 0.29 4.97
C LEU A 139 1.43 -0.96 4.69
N VAL A 140 2.36 -0.89 3.73
CA VAL A 140 3.24 -2.01 3.37
C VAL A 140 4.14 -2.40 4.54
N SER A 141 4.69 -1.43 5.28
CA SER A 141 5.46 -1.69 6.49
C SER A 141 4.66 -2.44 7.57
N ARG A 142 3.36 -2.17 7.72
CA ARG A 142 2.50 -2.93 8.65
C ARG A 142 2.32 -4.38 8.22
N VAL A 143 2.09 -4.62 6.93
CA VAL A 143 1.98 -5.97 6.36
C VAL A 143 3.27 -6.75 6.63
N PHE A 144 4.44 -6.11 6.47
CA PHE A 144 5.71 -6.75 6.82
C PHE A 144 5.84 -7.07 8.31
N LEU A 145 5.41 -6.19 9.21
CA LEU A 145 5.44 -6.44 10.65
C LEU A 145 4.48 -7.56 11.08
N GLU A 146 3.35 -7.70 10.39
CA GLU A 146 2.33 -8.71 10.71
C GLU A 146 2.77 -10.11 10.25
N HIS A 147 3.41 -10.22 9.07
CA HIS A 147 3.77 -11.50 8.49
C HIS A 147 5.20 -11.96 8.80
N PHE A 148 6.11 -11.06 9.17
CA PHE A 148 7.52 -11.41 9.41
C PHE A 148 7.96 -11.07 10.84
N SER A 149 8.11 -12.11 11.65
CA SER A 149 8.50 -12.02 13.07
C SER A 149 9.83 -11.26 13.31
N LYS A 150 10.80 -11.39 12.41
CA LYS A 150 12.07 -10.64 12.48
C LYS A 150 11.87 -9.12 12.37
N PHE A 151 10.96 -8.68 11.51
CA PHE A 151 10.64 -7.26 11.38
C PHE A 151 9.83 -6.78 12.58
N GLN A 152 8.92 -7.60 13.10
CA GLN A 152 8.12 -7.29 14.28
C GLN A 152 8.98 -6.94 15.50
N ASN A 153 10.04 -7.71 15.76
CA ASN A 153 10.91 -7.47 16.91
C ASN A 153 11.81 -6.24 16.74
N THR A 154 12.04 -5.79 15.51
CA THR A 154 13.03 -4.77 15.18
C THR A 154 12.43 -3.38 14.91
N PHE A 155 11.22 -3.32 14.32
CA PHE A 155 10.66 -2.07 13.79
C PHE A 155 9.26 -1.72 14.32
N LYS A 156 8.77 -2.43 15.34
CA LYS A 156 7.44 -2.18 15.93
C LYS A 156 7.31 -0.81 16.60
N ASP A 157 8.41 -0.27 17.09
CA ASP A 157 8.52 1.07 17.68
C ASP A 157 8.55 2.19 16.62
N VAL A 158 9.05 1.90 15.42
CA VAL A 158 9.23 2.89 14.35
C VAL A 158 8.00 3.02 13.44
N VAL A 159 7.31 1.91 13.14
CA VAL A 159 6.19 1.93 12.17
C VAL A 159 4.90 2.42 12.84
N PRO A 160 4.28 3.51 12.36
CA PRO A 160 3.06 4.02 12.97
C PRO A 160 1.88 3.07 12.73
N GLN A 161 1.17 2.74 13.81
CA GLN A 161 0.00 1.85 13.79
C GLN A 161 -1.22 2.45 13.07
N HIS A 162 -1.34 3.78 13.04
CA HIS A 162 -2.43 4.48 12.34
C HIS A 162 -1.88 5.64 11.51
N ILE A 163 -2.37 5.81 10.27
CA ILE A 163 -2.05 6.98 9.44
C ILE A 163 -2.96 8.09 9.94
N GLN A 164 -2.41 9.16 10.51
CA GLN A 164 -3.23 10.21 11.12
C GLN A 164 -3.85 11.11 10.03
N PRO A 165 -5.18 11.08 9.81
CA PRO A 165 -5.81 12.03 8.91
C PRO A 165 -5.70 13.45 9.49
N LYS A 166 -5.56 14.44 8.60
CA LYS A 166 -5.45 15.86 8.96
C LYS A 166 -6.54 16.35 9.92
N TYR A 167 -7.75 15.78 9.83
CA TYR A 167 -8.92 16.15 10.62
C TYR A 167 -9.44 15.02 11.53
N SER A 168 -8.55 14.12 11.96
CA SER A 168 -8.92 12.96 12.80
C SER A 168 -9.67 13.37 14.06
N ASN A 169 -9.17 14.40 14.74
CA ASN A 169 -9.71 14.91 16.00
C ASN A 169 -11.08 15.56 15.80
N GLU A 170 -11.31 16.20 14.67
CA GLU A 170 -12.57 16.83 14.30
C GLU A 170 -13.60 15.79 13.87
N MET A 171 -13.20 14.78 13.09
CA MET A 171 -14.10 13.70 12.65
C MET A 171 -14.47 12.73 13.79
N SER A 172 -13.65 12.64 14.84
CA SER A 172 -13.99 11.90 16.06
C SER A 172 -15.14 12.56 16.84
N LYS A 173 -15.36 13.88 16.68
CA LYS A 173 -16.45 14.58 17.34
C LYS A 173 -17.78 14.23 16.66
N ARG A 174 -18.78 13.90 17.47
CA ARG A 174 -20.13 13.63 16.99
C ARG A 174 -20.71 14.86 16.29
N SER A 175 -21.09 14.72 15.02
CA SER A 175 -21.74 15.79 14.26
C SER A 175 -23.07 16.20 14.87
N LYS A 176 -23.30 17.51 14.96
CA LYS A 176 -24.60 18.07 15.36
C LYS A 176 -25.52 18.10 14.15
N LYS A 177 -26.65 17.40 14.23
CA LYS A 177 -27.68 17.43 13.20
C LYS A 177 -28.62 18.59 13.50
N GLU A 178 -28.68 19.55 12.59
CA GLU A 178 -29.63 20.66 12.66
C GLU A 178 -30.76 20.43 11.67
N ASN A 179 -31.99 20.71 12.09
CA ASN A 179 -33.16 20.60 11.21
C ASN A 179 -33.24 21.87 10.35
N MET A 180 -33.08 21.74 9.04
CA MET A 180 -33.12 22.86 8.09
C MET A 180 -34.53 23.14 7.52
N GLY A 181 -35.56 22.52 8.10
CA GLY A 181 -36.96 22.66 7.68
C GLY A 181 -37.34 21.74 6.51
N ILE A 182 -38.63 21.74 6.17
CA ILE A 182 -39.17 20.99 5.03
C ILE A 182 -39.39 21.99 3.88
N ILE A 183 -38.81 21.69 2.73
CA ILE A 183 -39.05 22.45 1.50
C ILE A 183 -40.20 21.76 0.75
N PHE A 184 -41.32 22.47 0.56
CA PHE A 184 -42.48 21.96 -0.18
C PHE A 184 -42.27 22.07 -1.70
N LYS A 185 -41.25 21.37 -2.21
CA LYS A 185 -40.83 21.39 -3.62
C LYS A 185 -40.56 19.97 -4.11
N ASN A 186 -40.96 19.67 -5.34
CA ASN A 186 -40.80 18.33 -5.89
C ASN A 186 -39.53 18.23 -6.72
N GLU A 187 -38.60 17.39 -6.28
CA GLU A 187 -37.34 17.13 -6.98
C GLU A 187 -37.53 16.62 -8.43
N ASN A 188 -38.65 15.96 -8.72
CA ASN A 188 -38.94 15.47 -10.08
C ASN A 188 -39.27 16.60 -11.07
N LYS A 189 -39.56 17.82 -10.59
CA LYS A 189 -39.87 18.96 -11.45
C LYS A 189 -38.65 19.88 -11.53
N GLY A 190 -38.15 20.14 -12.74
CA GLY A 190 -36.96 20.96 -12.96
C GLY A 190 -37.06 22.37 -12.35
N GLU A 191 -38.23 23.01 -12.45
CA GLU A 191 -38.48 24.35 -11.85
C GLU A 191 -38.34 24.32 -10.32
N ASP A 192 -38.97 23.33 -9.67
CA ASP A 192 -38.90 23.15 -8.23
C ASP A 192 -37.48 22.78 -7.78
N MET A 193 -36.70 22.07 -8.62
CA MET A 193 -35.29 21.77 -8.36
C MET A 193 -34.39 23.00 -8.41
N ILE A 194 -34.68 23.95 -9.28
CA ILE A 194 -33.97 25.24 -9.31
C ILE A 194 -34.25 26.01 -8.00
N ASP A 195 -35.49 26.00 -7.51
CA ASP A 195 -35.84 26.63 -6.24
C ASP A 195 -35.14 25.95 -5.05
N ILE A 196 -35.08 24.61 -5.04
CA ILE A 196 -34.33 23.85 -4.04
C ILE A 196 -32.84 24.22 -4.09
N ALA A 197 -32.24 24.26 -5.28
CA ALA A 197 -30.83 24.61 -5.45
C ALA A 197 -30.52 26.05 -4.98
N ARG A 198 -31.42 27.00 -5.26
CA ARG A 198 -31.30 28.39 -4.76
C ARG A 198 -31.41 28.47 -3.25
N TYR A 199 -32.36 27.74 -2.65
CA TYR A 199 -32.48 27.66 -1.20
C TYR A 199 -31.19 27.12 -0.56
N LEU A 200 -30.65 26.03 -1.10
CA LEU A 200 -29.39 25.45 -0.63
C LEU A 200 -28.19 26.40 -0.82
N HIS A 201 -28.18 27.18 -1.91
CA HIS A 201 -27.09 28.14 -2.17
C HIS A 201 -26.99 29.20 -1.07
N ASN A 202 -28.12 29.67 -0.53
CA ASN A 202 -28.15 30.64 0.58
C ASN A 202 -27.55 30.09 1.88
N LEU A 203 -27.44 28.77 2.02
CA LEU A 203 -26.89 28.11 3.20
C LEU A 203 -25.37 27.87 3.08
N VAL A 204 -24.78 28.11 1.91
CA VAL A 204 -23.36 27.91 1.69
C VAL A 204 -22.58 29.06 2.33
N PRO A 205 -21.68 28.78 3.29
CA PRO A 205 -20.89 29.83 3.91
C PRO A 205 -19.93 30.46 2.89
N SER A 206 -19.91 31.78 2.86
CA SER A 206 -18.98 32.58 2.07
C SER A 206 -17.84 33.14 2.92
N VAL A 207 -16.68 33.32 2.29
CA VAL A 207 -15.50 33.92 2.92
C VAL A 207 -14.96 35.00 1.99
N GLY A 208 -15.07 36.29 2.36
CA GLY A 208 -14.53 37.42 1.61
C GLY A 208 -15.31 38.74 1.83
N GLU A 209 -14.71 39.88 1.50
CA GLU A 209 -15.42 41.17 1.40
C GLU A 209 -16.22 41.23 0.08
N GLU A 210 -17.33 41.99 0.06
CA GLU A 210 -18.43 41.99 -0.95
C GLU A 210 -18.03 41.91 -2.44
N LYS A 211 -16.81 42.27 -2.83
CA LYS A 211 -16.34 42.22 -4.23
C LYS A 211 -15.52 40.96 -4.59
N ASN A 212 -15.15 40.12 -3.62
CA ASN A 212 -14.33 38.92 -3.80
C ASN A 212 -14.83 37.76 -2.91
N GLU A 213 -16.15 37.60 -2.84
CA GLU A 213 -16.80 36.57 -2.06
C GLU A 213 -16.48 35.17 -2.63
N LYS A 214 -15.71 34.37 -1.90
CA LYS A 214 -15.42 32.97 -2.28
C LYS A 214 -16.33 32.04 -1.48
N PHE A 215 -17.25 31.38 -2.17
CA PHE A 215 -18.07 30.32 -1.59
C PHE A 215 -17.24 29.07 -1.32
N ARG A 216 -17.40 28.48 -0.14
CA ARG A 216 -16.83 27.15 0.11
C ARG A 216 -17.57 26.10 -0.71
N ARG A 217 -16.83 25.15 -1.27
CA ARG A 217 -17.45 23.96 -1.89
C ARG A 217 -18.02 23.08 -0.78
N MET A 218 -19.34 22.90 -0.80
CA MET A 218 -20.03 21.97 0.09
C MET A 218 -20.60 20.81 -0.74
N PRO A 219 -20.33 19.56 -0.34
CA PRO A 219 -20.95 18.41 -0.99
C PRO A 219 -22.44 18.36 -0.61
N VAL A 220 -23.29 18.34 -1.63
CA VAL A 220 -24.71 18.00 -1.48
C VAL A 220 -24.83 16.52 -1.85
N VAL A 221 -25.39 15.73 -0.93
CA VAL A 221 -25.53 14.28 -1.09
C VAL A 221 -27.02 13.95 -1.21
N GLY A 222 -27.36 13.12 -2.19
CA GLY A 222 -28.70 12.62 -2.45
C GLY A 222 -28.61 11.27 -3.14
N ASP A 223 -29.75 10.74 -3.60
CA ASP A 223 -29.74 9.58 -4.49
C ASP A 223 -29.24 9.97 -5.90
N GLN A 224 -29.03 8.98 -6.78
CA GLN A 224 -28.48 9.23 -8.11
C GLN A 224 -29.40 10.15 -8.95
N LEU A 225 -30.72 9.99 -8.85
CA LEU A 225 -31.68 10.77 -9.63
C LEU A 225 -31.70 12.24 -9.16
N THR A 226 -31.62 12.48 -7.85
CA THR A 226 -31.47 13.82 -7.28
C THR A 226 -30.23 14.52 -7.82
N ILE A 227 -29.11 13.81 -7.93
CA ILE A 227 -27.85 14.37 -8.40
C ILE A 227 -27.95 14.75 -9.88
N GLU A 228 -28.45 13.84 -10.73
CA GLU A 228 -28.60 14.10 -12.17
C GLU A 228 -29.48 15.34 -12.44
N ARG A 229 -30.60 15.45 -11.73
CA ARG A 229 -31.51 16.61 -11.84
C ARG A 229 -30.91 17.88 -11.27
N GLY A 230 -30.16 17.78 -10.18
CA GLY A 230 -29.41 18.92 -9.63
C GLY A 230 -28.39 19.46 -10.62
N VAL A 231 -27.72 18.58 -11.36
CA VAL A 231 -26.79 18.94 -12.44
C VAL A 231 -27.54 19.63 -13.58
N GLU A 232 -28.67 19.09 -14.02
CA GLU A 232 -29.52 19.70 -15.06
C GLU A 232 -30.03 21.09 -14.66
N ALA A 233 -30.51 21.24 -13.42
CA ALA A 233 -30.94 22.53 -12.87
C ALA A 233 -29.80 23.54 -12.86
N LYS A 234 -28.59 23.13 -12.47
CA LYS A 234 -27.39 23.97 -12.49
C LYS A 234 -27.05 24.44 -13.92
N PHE A 235 -27.08 23.54 -14.90
CA PHE A 235 -26.86 23.89 -16.30
C PHE A 235 -27.93 24.87 -16.82
N SER A 236 -29.19 24.64 -16.46
CA SER A 236 -30.32 25.50 -16.85
C SER A 236 -30.16 26.93 -16.33
N VAL A 237 -29.74 27.08 -15.07
CA VAL A 237 -29.46 28.39 -14.45
C VAL A 237 -28.22 29.03 -15.08
N SER A 238 -27.15 28.27 -15.33
CA SER A 238 -25.93 28.80 -15.94
C SER A 238 -26.17 29.37 -17.33
N ASN A 239 -27.01 28.74 -18.15
CA ASN A 239 -27.31 29.17 -19.51
C ASN A 239 -28.20 30.42 -19.56
N ALA A 240 -28.97 30.70 -18.50
CA ALA A 240 -29.85 31.87 -18.43
C ALA A 240 -29.08 33.19 -18.21
N TYR A 241 -27.90 33.13 -17.60
CA TYR A 241 -27.07 34.31 -17.27
C TYR A 241 -25.96 34.60 -18.29
N THR A 242 -25.75 33.74 -19.28
CA THR A 242 -24.79 34.01 -20.35
C THR A 242 -25.43 35.01 -21.33
N PRO A 243 -24.87 36.23 -21.50
CA PRO A 243 -25.36 37.13 -22.55
C PRO A 243 -25.22 36.42 -23.90
N ARG A 244 -26.30 36.38 -24.67
CA ARG A 244 -26.26 35.87 -26.04
C ARG A 244 -25.22 36.68 -26.81
N ARG A 245 -24.24 35.95 -27.36
CA ARG A 245 -23.21 36.48 -28.25
C ARG A 245 -23.84 36.97 -29.54
#